data_AF-A0A0G4KM81-F1
#
_entry.id   AF-A0A0G4KM81-F1
#
_cell.length_a   1.000
_cell.length_b   1.000
_cell.length_c   1.000
_cell.angle_alpha   90.00
_cell.angle_beta   90.00
_cell.angle_gamma   90.00
#
_symmetry.space_group_name_H-M   'P 1'
#
loop_
_entity.id
_entity.type
_entity.pdbx_description
1 polymer ?
#
loop_
_entity_poly.entity_id
_entity_poly.type
_entity_poly.pdbx_seq_one_letter_code
_entity_poly.pdbx_strand_id
1 'polypeptide(L)'
;QPQGGPGDQTNGIIVETNYRVYAYTTSQLQIAVLSLFCHLSVKFPGMVSGRLTRQSVRQAIDFGITADQIISYLAAHAHEQMH
;
A
#
# COMPACT_ATOMS: atom_id res chain seq x y z
N GLN A 1 0.11 -18.18 27.08
CA GLN A 1 0.87 -17.98 25.82
C GLN A 1 -0.08 -17.39 24.81
N PRO A 2 0.19 -16.23 24.18
CA PRO A 2 -0.61 -15.82 23.05
C PRO A 2 -0.11 -16.59 21.82
N GLN A 3 -1.03 -17.33 21.20
CA GLN A 3 -0.80 -18.04 19.94
C GLN A 3 -1.05 -17.06 18.80
N GLY A 4 0.01 -16.53 18.20
CA GLY A 4 -0.04 -15.89 16.88
C GLY A 4 0.18 -16.97 15.81
N GLY A 5 -0.87 -17.35 15.09
CA GLY A 5 -0.78 -18.30 13.98
C GLY A 5 -0.06 -17.69 12.77
N PRO A 6 0.55 -18.51 11.89
CA PRO A 6 1.38 -18.04 10.76
C PRO A 6 0.59 -17.44 9.57
N GLY A 7 -0.59 -16.87 9.82
CA GLY A 7 -1.54 -16.42 8.78
C GLY A 7 -1.77 -14.91 8.67
N ASP A 8 -1.26 -14.11 9.61
CA ASP A 8 -1.54 -12.66 9.68
C ASP A 8 -0.32 -11.78 9.36
N GLN A 9 0.77 -12.38 8.88
CA GLN A 9 2.02 -11.67 8.56
C GLN A 9 2.27 -11.50 7.06
N THR A 10 1.36 -11.96 6.20
CA THR A 10 1.60 -12.03 4.74
C THR A 10 0.97 -10.88 3.94
N ASN A 11 0.09 -10.09 4.54
CA ASN A 11 -0.58 -8.97 3.87
C ASN A 11 -0.12 -7.65 4.48
N GLY A 12 0.77 -6.94 3.78
CA GLY A 12 1.31 -5.68 4.28
C GLY A 12 1.81 -4.78 3.17
N ILE A 13 1.73 -3.48 3.42
CA ILE A 13 2.29 -2.44 2.57
C ILE A 13 3.61 -1.98 3.20
N ILE A 14 4.65 -1.93 2.38
CA ILE A 14 5.98 -1.44 2.70
C ILE A 14 6.20 -0.18 1.87
N VAL A 15 6.48 0.93 2.54
CA VAL A 15 6.85 2.19 1.89
C VAL A 15 8.30 2.51 2.24
N GLU A 16 9.14 2.71 1.23
CA GLU A 16 10.54 3.09 1.40
C GLU A 16 10.73 4.62 1.37
N THR A 17 11.85 5.10 1.92
CA THR A 17 12.23 6.54 1.92
C THR A 17 12.43 7.13 0.52
N ASN A 18 12.59 6.27 -0.49
CA ASN A 18 12.73 6.64 -1.90
C ASN A 18 11.38 6.69 -2.65
N TYR A 19 10.25 6.59 -1.93
CA TYR A 19 8.87 6.58 -2.44
C TYR A 19 8.43 5.29 -3.17
N ARG A 20 9.21 4.21 -3.11
CA ARG A 20 8.76 2.89 -3.59
C ARG A 20 7.74 2.30 -2.62
N VAL A 21 6.72 1.67 -3.19
CA VAL A 21 5.66 0.97 -2.46
C VAL A 21 5.67 -0.48 -2.90
N TYR A 22 5.71 -1.39 -1.93
CA TYR A 22 5.58 -2.82 -2.11
C TYR A 22 4.37 -3.30 -1.32
N ALA A 23 3.40 -3.88 -1.98
CA ALA A 23 2.20 -4.41 -1.34
C ALA A 23 2.13 -5.91 -1.56
N TYR A 24 2.24 -6.68 -0.47
CA TYR A 24 2.02 -8.12 -0.49
C TYR A 24 0.52 -8.34 -0.36
N THR A 25 -0.13 -8.57 -1.49
CA THR A 25 -1.58 -8.78 -1.55
C THR A 25 -1.98 -9.41 -2.87
N THR A 26 -2.95 -10.32 -2.80
CA THR A 26 -3.66 -10.86 -3.96
C THR A 26 -5.04 -10.22 -4.14
N SER A 27 -5.46 -9.36 -3.21
CA SER A 27 -6.77 -8.71 -3.22
C SER A 27 -6.85 -7.66 -4.32
N GLN A 28 -7.69 -7.90 -5.32
CA GLN A 28 -7.94 -6.94 -6.40
C GLN A 28 -8.46 -5.59 -5.87
N LEU A 29 -9.24 -5.62 -4.78
CA LEU A 29 -9.75 -4.40 -4.13
C LEU A 29 -8.60 -3.55 -3.58
N GLN A 30 -7.67 -4.17 -2.84
CA GLN A 30 -6.54 -3.44 -2.25
C GLN A 30 -5.63 -2.86 -3.33
N ILE A 31 -5.43 -3.61 -4.43
CA ILE A 31 -4.68 -3.14 -5.60
C ILE A 31 -5.40 -1.95 -6.27
N ALA A 32 -6.72 -2.02 -6.43
CA ALA A 32 -7.51 -0.94 -7.00
C ALA A 32 -7.43 0.33 -6.14
N VAL A 33 -7.54 0.20 -4.82
CA VAL A 33 -7.41 1.34 -3.89
C VAL A 33 -6.01 1.96 -3.98
N LEU A 34 -4.94 1.14 -3.97
CA LEU A 34 -3.57 1.62 -4.14
C LEU A 34 -3.36 2.38 -5.47
N SER A 35 -4.03 1.94 -6.54
CA SER A 35 -3.92 2.59 -7.86
C SER A 35 -4.49 4.01 -7.90
N LEU A 36 -5.32 4.40 -6.93
CA LEU A 36 -5.89 5.74 -6.85
C LEU A 36 -4.85 6.81 -6.53
N PHE A 37 -3.76 6.45 -5.83
CA PHE A 37 -2.76 7.41 -5.35
C PHE A 37 -1.30 6.97 -5.60
N CYS A 38 -1.07 5.76 -6.10
CA CYS A 38 0.25 5.20 -6.40
C CYS A 38 0.35 4.79 -7.88
N HIS A 39 1.50 5.06 -8.51
CA HIS A 39 1.78 4.55 -9.84
C HIS A 39 2.28 3.11 -9.76
N LEU A 40 1.40 2.14 -9.99
CA LEU A 40 1.71 0.71 -9.95
C LEU A 40 2.41 0.27 -11.24
N SER A 41 3.51 -0.47 -11.15
CA SER A 41 4.36 -0.79 -12.31
C SER A 41 4.50 -2.30 -12.59
N VAL A 42 4.56 -3.16 -11.57
CA VAL A 42 4.78 -4.61 -11.77
C VAL A 42 3.94 -5.44 -10.81
N LYS A 43 3.26 -6.45 -11.35
CA LYS A 43 2.60 -7.51 -10.58
C LYS A 43 3.52 -8.73 -10.57
N PHE A 44 4.04 -9.07 -9.40
CA PHE A 44 4.59 -10.40 -9.13
C PHE A 44 3.47 -11.31 -8.59
N PRO A 45 3.61 -12.64 -8.62
CA PRO A 45 2.65 -13.52 -7.97
C PRO A 45 2.53 -13.19 -6.48
N GLY A 46 1.38 -12.65 -6.06
CA GLY A 46 1.13 -12.27 -4.66
C GLY A 46 1.69 -10.92 -4.20
N MET A 47 2.30 -10.12 -5.08
CA MET A 47 2.83 -8.80 -4.71
C MET A 47 2.67 -7.78 -5.85
N VAL A 48 2.37 -6.54 -5.50
CA VAL A 48 2.39 -5.41 -6.43
C VAL A 48 3.45 -4.40 -5.99
N SER A 49 4.24 -3.92 -6.95
CA SER A 49 5.17 -2.82 -6.73
C SER A 49 4.73 -1.56 -7.46
N GLY A 50 5.02 -0.42 -6.86
CA GLY A 50 4.70 0.89 -7.41
C GLY A 50 5.58 1.98 -6.83
N ARG A 51 5.26 3.21 -7.23
CA ARG A 51 5.94 4.41 -6.73
C ARG A 51 4.93 5.51 -6.45
N LEU A 52 5.07 6.16 -5.31
CA LEU A 52 4.38 7.42 -5.04
C LEU A 52 5.07 8.52 -5.84
N THR A 53 4.30 9.21 -6.67
CA THR A 53 4.78 10.33 -7.48
C THR A 53 3.95 11.56 -7.18
N ARG A 54 4.51 12.75 -7.42
CA ARG A 54 3.73 14.00 -7.30
C ARG A 54 2.46 13.97 -8.16
N GLN A 55 2.54 13.36 -9.34
CA GLN A 55 1.40 13.25 -10.25
C GLN A 55 0.32 12.31 -9.69
N SER A 56 0.69 11.11 -9.21
CA SER A 56 -0.28 10.15 -8.66
C SER A 56 -0.99 10.70 -7.41
N VAL A 57 -0.26 11.39 -6.53
CA VAL A 57 -0.85 12.05 -5.34
C VAL A 57 -1.76 13.20 -5.74
N ARG A 58 -1.37 14.02 -6.72
CA ARG A 58 -2.21 15.12 -7.21
C ARG A 58 -3.53 14.60 -7.79
N GLN A 59 -3.47 13.55 -8.62
CA GLN A 59 -4.66 12.94 -9.19
C GLN A 59 -5.61 12.41 -8.10
N ALA A 60 -5.07 11.79 -7.05
CA ALA A 60 -5.87 11.34 -5.92
C ALA A 60 -6.62 12.50 -5.24
N ILE A 61 -5.94 13.63 -5.06
CA ILE A 61 -6.53 14.85 -4.47
C ILE A 61 -7.63 15.41 -5.38
N ASP A 62 -7.45 15.40 -6.70
CA ASP A 62 -8.48 15.81 -7.66
C ASP A 62 -9.73 14.90 -7.58
N PHE A 63 -9.57 13.63 -7.17
CA PHE A 63 -10.68 12.71 -6.86
C PHE A 63 -11.25 12.84 -5.45
N GLY A 64 -10.79 13.83 -4.66
CA GLY A 64 -11.26 14.07 -3.29
C GLY A 64 -10.59 13.19 -2.23
N ILE A 65 -9.49 12.50 -2.56
CA ILE A 65 -8.71 11.72 -1.60
C ILE A 65 -7.65 12.64 -0.97
N THR A 66 -7.83 12.94 0.31
CA THR A 66 -6.92 13.83 1.03
C THR A 66 -5.60 13.15 1.37
N ALA A 67 -4.54 13.94 1.58
CA ALA A 67 -3.24 13.42 2.00
C ALA A 67 -3.33 12.66 3.33
N ASP A 68 -4.16 13.12 4.26
CA ASP A 68 -4.38 12.46 5.55
C ASP A 68 -5.00 11.06 5.39
N GLN A 69 -5.94 10.90 4.47
CA GLN A 69 -6.52 9.59 4.13
C GLN A 69 -5.48 8.66 3.50
N ILE A 70 -4.59 9.17 2.64
CA ILE A 70 -3.50 8.38 2.05
C ILE A 70 -2.56 7.87 3.16
N ILE A 71 -2.14 8.77 4.07
CA ILE A 71 -1.26 8.42 5.20
C ILE A 71 -1.94 7.40 6.10
N SER A 72 -3.19 7.65 6.49
CA SER A 72 -3.99 6.77 7.33
C SER A 72 -4.15 5.39 6.71
N TYR A 73 -4.41 5.31 5.41
CA TYR A 73 -4.52 4.04 4.70
C TYR A 73 -3.21 3.26 4.69
N LEU A 74 -2.09 3.93 4.40
CA LEU A 74 -0.77 3.30 4.40
C LEU A 74 -0.36 2.82 5.80
N ALA A 75 -0.66 3.58 6.85
CA ALA A 75 -0.37 3.21 8.23
C ALA A 75 -1.25 2.02 8.70
N ALA A 76 -2.54 2.02 8.37
CA ALA A 76 -3.46 0.95 8.75
C ALA A 76 -3.16 -0.40 8.10
N HIS A 77 -2.48 -0.39 6.94
CA HIS A 77 -2.10 -1.59 6.20
C HIS A 77 -0.58 -1.81 6.16
N ALA A 78 0.17 -1.11 7.01
CA ALA A 78 1.61 -1.29 7.11
C ALA A 78 1.91 -2.71 7.63
N HIS A 79 2.94 -3.34 7.09
CA HIS A 79 3.40 -4.64 7.59
C HIS A 79 3.84 -4.52 9.06
N GLU A 80 3.59 -5.53 9.91
CA GLU A 80 3.86 -5.49 11.39
C GLU A 80 5.27 -5.00 11.76
N GLN A 81 6.29 -5.33 10.94
CA GLN A 81 7.67 -4.84 11.13
C GLN A 81 7.88 -3.33 10.89
N MET A 82 6.86 -2.59 10.44
CA MET A 82 6.89 -1.13 10.28
C MET A 82 6.20 -0.37 11.41
N HIS A 83 5.58 -1.06 12.37
CA HIS A 83 4.94 -0.44 13.53
C HIS A 83 5.95 -0.18 14.67
#